data_AF-A0A2A4W9S0-F1
#
_entry.id   AF-A0A2A4W9S0-F1
#
_cell.length_a   1.000
_cell.length_b   1.000
_cell.length_c   1.000
_cell.angle_alpha   90.00
_cell.angle_beta   90.00
_cell.angle_gamma   90.00
#
_symmetry.space_group_name_H-M   'P 1'
#
loop_
_entity.id
_entity.type
_entity.pdbx_description
1 polymer ?
#
loop_
_entity_poly.entity_id
_entity_poly.type
_entity_poly.pdbx_seq_one_letter_code
_entity_poly.pdbx_strand_id
1 'polypeptide(L)'
;MPLKYHRDDEAGKFIPELDEKEGRERHWNWKKLLTSHESAHVIFTLSIQAVFGAFLLLVFSFAPGLEAIAAIASGSAFVPALSIMFILLTYGLFKLNMHLGKPHRFYRGFNNLKHSPLSREIAGVSAFYTFFMGYVFLSFFSHPIAQTFASICAVLGAISGLLGVYYMVKLYQIKARPFWDHWQTATSFGGSLLSLGGALLGLLTIPFTSSTELLATLALIILAGLAIEIIGHIFHTRDMRKTSSEGVASWYIQSTRFGKSWMTRNVLIGMAFTLALGVFLYPVTHLVASYLWIGLFLITTAAAVISRSLFFVTVIPTTMPGAFFWKNKQFSEHALEIGLAEMEQVGVEHEAPHPFRWDELLETIKATPLKEMVRHIKDIIFFK
;
A
#
# COMPACT_ATOMS: atom_id res chain seq x y z
N MET A 1 -24.62 -3.39 11.49
CA MET A 1 -23.52 -4.31 11.13
C MET A 1 -24.14 -5.65 10.76
N PRO A 2 -23.79 -6.25 9.61
CA PRO A 2 -24.49 -7.41 9.07
C PRO A 2 -23.97 -8.71 9.68
N LEU A 3 -23.96 -8.84 11.01
CA LEU A 3 -23.37 -10.00 11.69
C LEU A 3 -24.15 -10.37 12.96
N LYS A 4 -24.47 -11.66 13.10
CA LYS A 4 -25.05 -12.29 14.29
C LYS A 4 -24.16 -13.45 14.72
N TYR A 5 -24.13 -13.75 16.01
CA TYR A 5 -23.41 -14.90 16.52
C TYR A 5 -24.42 -15.96 16.94
N HIS A 6 -24.38 -17.12 16.29
CA HIS A 6 -25.20 -18.26 16.67
C HIS A 6 -24.38 -19.20 17.53
N ARG A 7 -24.97 -19.69 18.60
CA ARG A 7 -24.33 -20.68 19.45
C ARG A 7 -24.48 -22.03 18.77
N ASP A 8 -23.35 -22.65 18.48
CA ASP A 8 -23.30 -24.08 18.15
C ASP A 8 -23.35 -24.85 19.48
N ASP A 9 -24.47 -25.53 19.72
CA ASP A 9 -24.73 -26.27 20.95
C ASP A 9 -23.88 -27.54 21.06
N GLU A 10 -23.37 -28.08 19.96
CA GLU A 10 -22.46 -29.24 19.97
C GLU A 10 -21.01 -28.82 20.26
N ALA A 11 -20.55 -27.72 19.65
CA ALA A 11 -19.18 -27.22 19.83
C ALA A 11 -18.99 -26.28 21.04
N GLY A 12 -20.09 -25.81 21.64
CA GLY A 12 -20.07 -24.84 22.74
C GLY A 12 -19.48 -23.47 22.36
N LYS A 13 -19.45 -23.14 21.06
CA LYS A 13 -18.81 -21.94 20.51
C LYS A 13 -19.82 -21.10 19.74
N PHE A 14 -19.60 -19.78 19.74
CA PHE A 14 -20.37 -18.85 18.93
C PHE A 14 -19.75 -18.74 17.54
N ILE A 15 -20.54 -19.02 16.51
CA ILE A 15 -20.16 -18.91 15.11
C ILE A 15 -20.75 -17.61 14.53
N PRO A 16 -19.93 -16.76 13.90
CA PRO A 16 -20.42 -15.57 13.21
C PRO A 16 -21.16 -15.97 11.94
N GLU A 17 -22.39 -15.50 11.80
CA GLU A 17 -23.25 -15.65 10.63
C GLU A 17 -23.70 -14.27 10.11
N LEU A 18 -23.99 -14.22 8.81
CA LEU A 18 -24.41 -13.01 8.13
C LEU A 18 -25.86 -12.64 8.48
N ASP A 19 -26.08 -11.40 8.94
CA ASP A 19 -27.42 -10.86 9.21
C ASP A 19 -27.79 -9.82 8.14
N GLU A 20 -28.49 -10.24 7.08
CA GLU A 20 -28.79 -9.42 5.89
C GLU A 20 -29.96 -8.42 6.07
N LYS A 21 -30.02 -7.72 7.21
CA LYS A 21 -31.11 -6.77 7.50
C LYS A 21 -31.15 -5.55 6.58
N GLU A 22 -30.01 -5.16 6.00
CA GLU A 22 -29.89 -3.98 5.14
C GLU A 22 -30.20 -4.27 3.67
N GLY A 23 -30.55 -5.51 3.31
CA GLY A 23 -30.84 -5.90 1.93
C GLY A 23 -29.61 -5.91 1.00
N ARG A 24 -29.80 -6.36 -0.25
CA ARG A 24 -28.71 -6.60 -1.21
C ARG A 24 -28.54 -5.51 -2.27
N GLU A 25 -29.08 -4.32 -2.02
CA GLU A 25 -28.92 -3.20 -2.96
C GLU A 25 -27.46 -2.76 -3.08
N ARG A 26 -27.08 -2.30 -4.27
CA ARG A 26 -25.70 -1.91 -4.59
C ARG A 26 -25.56 -0.39 -4.63
N HIS A 27 -24.62 0.13 -3.85
CA HIS A 27 -24.34 1.56 -3.78
C HIS A 27 -22.89 1.89 -4.18
N TRP A 28 -22.64 3.17 -4.47
CA TRP A 28 -21.31 3.70 -4.77
C TRP A 28 -20.54 4.06 -3.50
N ASN A 29 -21.11 4.93 -2.67
CA ASN A 29 -20.49 5.44 -1.43
C ASN A 29 -19.07 6.02 -1.62
N TRP A 30 -18.80 6.69 -2.76
CA TRP A 30 -17.47 7.24 -3.11
C TRP A 30 -16.83 8.13 -2.06
N LYS A 31 -17.60 9.07 -1.49
CA LYS A 31 -17.09 9.96 -0.43
C LYS A 31 -16.55 9.14 0.74
N LYS A 32 -17.35 8.22 1.27
CA LYS A 32 -16.94 7.33 2.37
C LYS A 32 -15.76 6.42 2.02
N LEU A 33 -15.63 6.02 0.77
CA LEU A 33 -14.55 5.15 0.31
C LEU A 33 -13.22 5.89 0.18
N LEU A 34 -13.23 7.08 -0.45
CA LEU A 34 -12.02 7.81 -0.85
C LEU A 34 -11.55 8.82 0.20
N THR A 35 -12.45 9.32 1.06
CA THR A 35 -12.12 10.27 2.13
C THR A 35 -12.11 9.61 3.50
N SER A 36 -11.93 8.29 3.56
CA SER A 36 -11.79 7.58 4.83
C SER A 36 -10.49 7.99 5.52
N HIS A 37 -10.45 7.85 6.84
CA HIS A 37 -9.22 8.02 7.64
C HIS A 37 -8.08 7.17 7.06
N GLU A 38 -8.41 5.98 6.57
CA GLU A 38 -7.50 5.02 5.93
C GLU A 38 -6.90 5.47 4.58
N SER A 39 -7.33 6.62 4.03
CA SER A 39 -6.77 7.17 2.79
C SER A 39 -5.26 7.42 2.86
N ALA A 40 -4.72 7.68 4.05
CA ALA A 40 -3.28 7.81 4.25
C ALA A 40 -2.53 6.49 3.96
N HIS A 41 -3.05 5.35 4.43
CA HIS A 41 -2.49 4.03 4.16
C HIS A 41 -2.63 3.66 2.67
N VAL A 42 -3.74 4.04 2.01
CA VAL A 42 -3.90 3.85 0.57
C VAL A 42 -2.80 4.58 -0.20
N ILE A 43 -2.61 5.88 0.05
CA ILE A 43 -1.60 6.70 -0.63
C ILE A 43 -0.19 6.15 -0.35
N PHE A 44 0.12 5.87 0.91
CA PHE A 44 1.40 5.32 1.33
C PHE A 44 1.74 4.00 0.62
N THR A 45 0.86 3.01 0.71
CA THR A 45 1.14 1.67 0.19
C THR A 45 1.25 1.66 -1.33
N LEU A 46 0.39 2.41 -2.04
CA LEU A 46 0.44 2.49 -3.51
C LEU A 46 1.64 3.28 -4.01
N SER A 47 2.03 4.38 -3.36
CA SER A 47 3.24 5.13 -3.71
C SER A 47 4.49 4.28 -3.56
N ILE A 48 4.61 3.52 -2.46
CA ILE A 48 5.73 2.59 -2.27
C ILE A 48 5.72 1.51 -3.34
N GLN A 49 4.58 0.88 -3.60
CA GLN A 49 4.49 -0.21 -4.58
C GLN A 49 4.84 0.27 -5.99
N ALA A 50 4.37 1.45 -6.40
CA ALA A 50 4.70 2.04 -7.69
C ALA A 50 6.19 2.39 -7.80
N VAL A 51 6.75 3.12 -6.84
CA VAL A 51 8.15 3.54 -6.86
C VAL A 51 9.09 2.35 -6.72
N PHE A 52 8.81 1.45 -5.79
CA PHE A 52 9.63 0.27 -5.57
C PHE A 52 9.57 -0.70 -6.75
N GLY A 53 8.39 -0.90 -7.33
CA GLY A 53 8.24 -1.70 -8.55
C GLY A 53 9.06 -1.15 -9.72
N ALA A 54 8.94 0.14 -10.01
CA ALA A 54 9.74 0.82 -11.04
C ALA A 54 11.24 0.76 -10.74
N PHE A 55 11.64 0.94 -9.48
CA PHE A 55 13.02 0.84 -9.04
C PHE A 55 13.59 -0.57 -9.21
N LEU A 56 12.84 -1.62 -8.86
CA LEU A 56 13.27 -3.00 -9.09
C LEU A 56 13.50 -3.30 -10.56
N LEU A 57 12.66 -2.77 -11.46
CA LEU A 57 12.87 -2.91 -12.90
C LEU A 57 14.19 -2.29 -13.34
N LEU A 58 14.55 -1.11 -12.82
CA LEU A 58 15.83 -0.45 -13.11
C LEU A 58 17.02 -1.21 -12.50
N VAL A 59 16.90 -1.70 -11.27
CA VAL A 59 18.01 -2.42 -10.60
C VAL A 59 18.26 -3.80 -11.23
N PHE A 60 17.19 -4.51 -11.62
CA PHE A 60 17.28 -5.83 -12.23
C PHE A 60 17.30 -5.79 -13.76
N SER A 61 17.51 -4.63 -14.39
CA SER A 61 17.52 -4.50 -15.85
C SER A 61 18.66 -5.25 -16.53
N PHE A 62 19.64 -5.76 -15.77
CA PHE A 62 20.68 -6.65 -16.28
C PHE A 62 20.18 -8.07 -16.57
N ALA A 63 18.97 -8.42 -16.12
CA ALA A 63 18.38 -9.73 -16.38
C ALA A 63 18.04 -9.90 -17.87
N PRO A 64 18.19 -11.12 -18.44
CA PRO A 64 17.85 -11.38 -19.83
C PRO A 64 16.40 -11.00 -20.14
N GLY A 65 16.17 -10.31 -21.27
CA GLY A 65 14.84 -9.84 -21.69
C GLY A 65 14.43 -8.47 -21.14
N LEU A 66 15.28 -7.81 -20.35
CA LEU A 66 15.07 -6.45 -19.82
C LEU A 66 16.06 -5.41 -20.40
N GLU A 67 16.71 -5.73 -21.52
CA GLU A 67 17.73 -4.89 -22.17
C GLU A 67 17.18 -3.51 -22.54
N ALA A 68 15.93 -3.45 -23.00
CA ALA A 68 15.24 -2.20 -23.30
C ALA A 68 15.02 -1.32 -22.05
N ILE A 69 14.90 -1.92 -20.86
CA ILE A 69 14.85 -1.18 -19.58
C ILE A 69 16.26 -0.70 -19.20
N ALA A 70 17.29 -1.52 -19.43
CA ALA A 70 18.68 -1.13 -19.16
C ALA A 70 19.09 0.11 -19.98
N ALA A 71 18.57 0.25 -21.21
CA ALA A 71 18.77 1.43 -22.04
C ALA A 71 18.20 2.73 -21.45
N ILE A 72 17.28 2.66 -20.47
CA ILE A 72 16.79 3.86 -19.77
C ILE A 72 17.93 4.51 -18.98
N ALA A 73 18.82 3.73 -18.37
CA ALA A 73 19.90 4.24 -17.51
C ALA A 73 20.93 5.11 -18.24
N SER A 74 21.07 4.94 -19.57
CA SER A 74 21.92 5.79 -20.41
C SER A 74 21.16 6.97 -21.02
N GLY A 75 19.84 7.03 -20.88
CA GLY A 75 18.98 8.07 -21.45
C GLY A 75 18.84 9.32 -20.58
N SER A 76 18.46 10.43 -21.20
CA SER A 76 18.23 11.71 -20.51
C SER A 76 17.03 11.68 -19.53
N ALA A 77 16.11 10.73 -19.71
CA ALA A 77 14.94 10.57 -18.85
C ALA A 77 15.26 9.92 -17.49
N PHE A 78 16.44 9.32 -17.31
CA PHE A 78 16.79 8.53 -16.13
C PHE A 78 16.74 9.35 -14.83
N VAL A 79 17.55 10.41 -14.73
CA VAL A 79 17.65 11.25 -13.52
C VAL A 79 16.34 11.99 -13.22
N PRO A 80 15.62 12.57 -14.20
CA PRO A 80 14.28 13.12 -13.98
C PRO A 80 13.28 12.08 -13.46
N ALA A 81 13.28 10.86 -14.02
CA ALA A 81 12.39 9.80 -13.57
C ALA A 81 12.65 9.42 -12.11
N LEU A 82 13.92 9.21 -11.73
CA LEU A 82 14.32 8.94 -10.35
C LEU A 82 13.89 10.07 -9.40
N SER A 83 14.02 11.33 -9.83
CA SER A 83 13.64 12.49 -9.02
C SER A 83 12.13 12.56 -8.78
N ILE A 84 11.32 12.31 -9.81
CA ILE A 84 9.85 12.26 -9.68
C ILE A 84 9.42 11.08 -8.80
N MET A 85 10.04 9.91 -8.98
CA MET A 85 9.83 8.74 -8.12
C MET A 85 10.16 9.04 -6.66
N PHE A 86 11.26 9.76 -6.40
CA PHE A 86 11.62 10.18 -5.04
C PHE A 86 10.56 11.09 -4.43
N ILE A 87 10.10 12.12 -5.15
CA ILE A 87 9.03 13.01 -4.68
C ILE A 87 7.75 12.22 -4.36
N LEU A 88 7.34 11.29 -5.22
CA LEU A 88 6.16 10.46 -5.00
C LEU A 88 6.30 9.58 -3.75
N LEU A 89 7.47 8.97 -3.55
CA LEU A 89 7.77 8.16 -2.37
C LEU A 89 7.76 9.00 -1.09
N THR A 90 8.40 10.17 -1.11
CA THR A 90 8.40 11.14 0.00
C THR A 90 6.99 11.58 0.34
N TYR A 91 6.15 11.88 -0.66
CA TYR A 91 4.75 12.23 -0.44
C TYR A 91 3.95 11.10 0.23
N GLY A 92 4.14 9.85 -0.22
CA GLY A 92 3.51 8.68 0.39
C GLY A 92 3.90 8.51 1.86
N LEU A 93 5.19 8.62 2.17
CA LEU A 93 5.70 8.55 3.54
C LEU A 93 5.27 9.70 4.42
N PHE A 94 5.21 10.91 3.88
CA PHE A 94 4.71 12.09 4.58
C PHE A 94 3.25 11.88 4.99
N LYS A 95 2.40 11.41 4.06
CA LYS A 95 0.99 11.11 4.35
C LYS A 95 0.82 10.04 5.43
N LEU A 96 1.65 8.99 5.43
CA LEU A 96 1.63 7.98 6.51
C LEU A 96 2.00 8.60 7.86
N ASN A 97 3.11 9.34 7.92
CA ASN A 97 3.60 9.86 9.20
C ASN A 97 2.65 10.90 9.81
N MET A 98 2.04 11.75 8.97
CA MET A 98 1.08 12.76 9.42
C MET A 98 -0.28 12.18 9.82
N HIS A 99 -0.53 10.90 9.53
CA HIS A 99 -1.74 10.20 9.94
C HIS A 99 -1.65 9.64 11.38
N LEU A 100 -0.44 9.56 11.94
CA LEU A 100 -0.26 9.11 13.33
C LEU A 100 -0.88 10.11 14.31
N GLY A 101 -1.45 9.61 15.40
CA GLY A 101 -2.02 10.46 16.46
C GLY A 101 -1.00 11.43 17.09
N LYS A 102 0.28 11.01 17.17
CA LYS A 102 1.41 11.85 17.64
C LYS A 102 2.56 11.75 16.62
N PRO A 103 2.51 12.51 15.51
CA PRO A 103 3.40 12.31 14.37
C PRO A 103 4.87 12.58 14.70
N HIS A 104 5.14 13.47 15.65
CA HIS A 104 6.49 13.75 16.16
C HIS A 104 7.11 12.58 16.94
N ARG A 105 6.33 11.55 17.31
CA ARG A 105 6.82 10.34 18.01
C ARG A 105 6.94 9.12 17.10
N PHE A 106 7.00 9.32 15.77
CA PHE A 106 7.07 8.23 14.77
C PHE A 106 8.22 7.24 15.03
N TYR A 107 9.35 7.71 15.57
CA TYR A 107 10.53 6.89 15.88
C TYR A 107 10.24 5.76 16.89
N ARG A 108 9.17 5.86 17.69
CA ARG A 108 8.75 4.78 18.60
C ARG A 108 8.21 3.55 17.86
N GLY A 109 7.86 3.70 16.58
CA GLY A 109 7.46 2.60 15.71
C GLY A 109 8.54 1.52 15.56
N PHE A 110 9.81 1.86 15.80
CA PHE A 110 10.95 0.93 15.73
C PHE A 110 11.17 0.11 17.01
N ASN A 111 10.47 0.39 18.11
CA ASN A 111 10.81 -0.17 19.42
C ASN A 111 10.66 -1.69 19.54
N ASN A 112 9.89 -2.34 18.65
CA ASN A 112 9.60 -3.78 18.75
C ASN A 112 9.97 -4.56 17.47
N LEU A 113 11.18 -4.33 16.93
CA LEU A 113 11.65 -5.03 15.72
C LEU A 113 11.68 -6.55 15.87
N LYS A 114 11.88 -7.08 17.08
CA LYS A 114 11.95 -8.53 17.30
C LYS A 114 10.64 -9.25 17.03
N HIS A 115 9.50 -8.65 17.39
CA HIS A 115 8.23 -9.37 17.41
C HIS A 115 7.15 -8.74 16.52
N SER A 116 7.21 -7.44 16.25
CA SER A 116 6.15 -6.73 15.55
C SER A 116 6.38 -6.69 14.03
N PRO A 117 5.47 -7.26 13.21
CA PRO A 117 5.49 -7.07 11.76
C PRO A 117 5.46 -5.59 11.36
N LEU A 118 4.69 -4.77 12.09
CA LEU A 118 4.60 -3.32 11.85
C LEU A 118 5.97 -2.64 12.02
N SER A 119 6.69 -2.94 13.11
CA SER A 119 8.02 -2.37 13.35
C SER A 119 9.00 -2.75 12.23
N ARG A 120 8.93 -4.01 11.77
CA ARG A 120 9.79 -4.53 10.70
C ARG A 120 9.45 -3.94 9.33
N GLU A 121 8.17 -3.67 9.06
CA GLU A 121 7.75 -2.91 7.87
C GLU A 121 8.32 -1.50 7.91
N ILE A 122 8.14 -0.79 9.03
CA ILE A 122 8.66 0.58 9.21
C ILE A 122 10.17 0.60 8.96
N ALA A 123 10.92 -0.36 9.51
CA ALA A 123 12.35 -0.49 9.26
C ALA A 123 12.69 -0.78 7.80
N GLY A 124 12.03 -1.75 7.17
CA GLY A 124 12.28 -2.10 5.76
C GLY A 124 11.98 -0.94 4.81
N VAL A 125 10.84 -0.28 4.99
CA VAL A 125 10.43 0.88 4.18
C VAL A 125 11.33 2.09 4.42
N SER A 126 11.71 2.37 5.67
CA SER A 126 12.62 3.50 5.98
C SER A 126 14.03 3.27 5.43
N ALA A 127 14.52 2.03 5.49
CA ALA A 127 15.78 1.64 4.87
C ALA A 127 15.70 1.77 3.35
N PHE A 128 14.62 1.30 2.71
CA PHE A 128 14.40 1.48 1.28
C PHE A 128 14.41 2.95 0.89
N TYR A 129 13.67 3.80 1.60
CA TYR A 129 13.66 5.24 1.37
C TYR A 129 15.06 5.85 1.44
N THR A 130 15.84 5.48 2.46
CA THR A 130 17.18 6.01 2.70
C THR A 130 18.14 5.60 1.58
N PHE A 131 18.15 4.33 1.19
CA PHE A 131 19.01 3.83 0.12
C PHE A 131 18.56 4.33 -1.25
N PHE A 132 17.26 4.44 -1.50
CA PHE A 132 16.75 5.03 -2.73
C PHE A 132 17.12 6.51 -2.83
N MET A 133 16.98 7.29 -1.75
CA MET A 133 17.46 8.67 -1.69
C MET A 133 18.96 8.78 -2.00
N GLY A 134 19.77 7.90 -1.41
CA GLY A 134 21.20 7.80 -1.70
C GLY A 134 21.47 7.48 -3.17
N TYR A 135 20.74 6.54 -3.75
CA TYR A 135 20.83 6.19 -5.16
C TYR A 135 20.48 7.37 -6.09
N VAL A 136 19.37 8.06 -5.83
CA VAL A 136 18.97 9.26 -6.58
C VAL A 136 20.03 10.34 -6.47
N PHE A 137 20.49 10.67 -5.25
CA PHE A 137 21.51 11.69 -5.04
C PHE A 137 22.82 11.36 -5.78
N LEU A 138 23.30 10.12 -5.66
CA LEU A 138 24.54 9.68 -6.30
C LEU A 138 24.43 9.61 -7.83
N SER A 139 23.22 9.41 -8.38
CA SER A 139 22.98 9.40 -9.83
C SER A 139 23.29 10.73 -10.54
N PHE A 140 23.36 11.84 -9.79
CA PHE A 140 23.78 13.14 -10.34
C PHE A 140 25.28 13.24 -10.59
N PHE A 141 26.08 12.30 -10.09
CA PHE A 141 27.54 12.34 -10.18
C PHE A 141 28.06 11.25 -11.12
N SER A 142 28.93 11.63 -12.06
CA SER A 142 29.54 10.71 -13.03
C SER A 142 30.84 10.05 -12.53
N HIS A 143 31.33 10.43 -11.35
CA HIS A 143 32.60 9.92 -10.82
C HIS A 143 32.49 8.41 -10.49
N PRO A 144 33.48 7.56 -10.83
CA PRO A 144 33.41 6.11 -10.62
C PRO A 144 33.11 5.70 -9.17
N ILE A 145 33.70 6.40 -8.20
CA ILE A 145 33.42 6.16 -6.77
C ILE A 145 31.93 6.39 -6.45
N ALA A 146 31.33 7.47 -6.97
CA ALA A 146 29.92 7.77 -6.75
C ALA A 146 29.02 6.70 -7.38
N GLN A 147 29.37 6.21 -8.57
CA GLN A 147 28.66 5.11 -9.24
C GLN A 147 28.75 3.80 -8.43
N THR A 148 29.90 3.49 -7.84
CA THR A 148 30.04 2.33 -6.95
C THR A 148 29.12 2.44 -5.74
N PHE A 149 29.10 3.60 -5.08
CA PHE A 149 28.18 3.83 -3.96
C PHE A 149 26.71 3.80 -4.40
N ALA A 150 26.40 4.31 -5.60
CA ALA A 150 25.05 4.23 -6.16
C ALA A 150 24.62 2.77 -6.33
N SER A 151 25.48 1.91 -6.88
CA SER A 151 25.22 0.46 -7.01
C SER A 151 25.03 -0.22 -5.65
N ILE A 152 25.80 0.16 -4.62
CA ILE A 152 25.61 -0.35 -3.25
C ILE A 152 24.23 0.08 -2.72
N CYS A 153 23.87 1.36 -2.87
CA CYS A 153 22.55 1.87 -2.52
C CYS A 153 21.43 1.15 -3.29
N ALA A 154 21.65 0.84 -4.57
CA ALA A 154 20.69 0.12 -5.40
C ALA A 154 20.38 -1.28 -4.83
N VAL A 155 21.43 -2.04 -4.52
CA VAL A 155 21.32 -3.40 -3.96
C VAL A 155 20.67 -3.37 -2.57
N LEU A 156 21.15 -2.49 -1.68
CA LEU A 156 20.61 -2.38 -0.32
C LEU A 156 19.16 -1.87 -0.34
N GLY A 157 18.83 -0.97 -1.26
CA GLY A 157 17.46 -0.50 -1.52
C GLY A 157 16.56 -1.64 -1.99
N ALA A 158 17.03 -2.49 -2.91
CA ALA A 158 16.25 -3.63 -3.39
C ALA A 158 15.94 -4.63 -2.26
N ILE A 159 16.96 -4.98 -1.46
CA ILE A 159 16.79 -5.91 -0.33
C ILE A 159 15.84 -5.33 0.72
N SER A 160 16.06 -4.08 1.14
CA SER A 160 15.23 -3.44 2.16
C SER A 160 13.79 -3.23 1.72
N GLY A 161 13.56 -2.85 0.45
CA GLY A 161 12.22 -2.72 -0.11
C GLY A 161 11.47 -4.05 -0.20
N LEU A 162 12.16 -5.14 -0.57
CA LEU A 162 11.56 -6.49 -0.58
C LEU A 162 11.13 -6.89 0.83
N LEU A 163 11.97 -6.65 1.83
CA LEU A 163 11.63 -6.88 3.25
C LEU A 163 10.46 -5.99 3.69
N GLY A 164 10.46 -4.72 3.30
CA GLY A 164 9.39 -3.77 3.58
C GLY A 164 8.04 -4.26 3.05
N VAL A 165 7.96 -4.61 1.76
CA VAL A 165 6.73 -5.13 1.13
C VAL A 165 6.32 -6.49 1.71
N TYR A 166 7.28 -7.36 2.03
CA TYR A 166 6.99 -8.63 2.70
C TYR A 166 6.31 -8.41 4.05
N TYR A 167 6.85 -7.52 4.90
CA TYR A 167 6.25 -7.21 6.19
C TYR A 167 4.95 -6.41 6.07
N MET A 168 4.81 -5.59 5.04
CA MET A 168 3.55 -4.92 4.70
C MET A 168 2.44 -5.94 4.41
N VAL A 169 2.73 -7.05 3.71
CA VAL A 169 1.77 -8.15 3.52
C VAL A 169 1.49 -8.88 4.83
N LYS A 170 2.53 -9.21 5.60
CA LYS A 170 2.40 -9.93 6.88
C LYS A 170 1.66 -9.13 7.95
N LEU A 171 1.73 -7.80 7.91
CA LEU A 171 1.00 -6.91 8.81
C LEU A 171 -0.51 -7.16 8.72
N TYR A 172 -1.02 -7.39 7.51
CA TYR A 172 -2.45 -7.55 7.28
C TYR A 172 -2.94 -8.99 7.36
N GLN A 173 -2.08 -9.98 7.10
CA GLN A 173 -2.42 -11.40 7.24
C GLN A 173 -2.45 -11.84 8.71
N ILE A 174 -3.49 -11.41 9.43
CA ILE A 174 -3.70 -11.68 10.84
C ILE A 174 -5.07 -12.31 11.08
N LYS A 175 -5.10 -13.38 11.89
CA LYS A 175 -6.33 -14.12 12.24
C LYS A 175 -7.44 -13.25 12.81
N ALA A 176 -7.09 -12.12 13.45
CA ALA A 176 -8.04 -11.17 14.03
C ALA A 176 -8.81 -10.32 12.99
N ARG A 177 -8.44 -10.40 11.71
CA ARG A 177 -9.06 -9.72 10.57
C ARG A 177 -9.26 -10.74 9.43
N PRO A 178 -10.29 -11.60 9.50
CA PRO A 178 -10.45 -12.73 8.57
C PRO A 178 -10.52 -12.31 7.10
N PHE A 179 -11.04 -11.11 6.80
CA PHE A 179 -11.09 -10.58 5.45
C PHE A 179 -9.70 -10.32 4.84
N TRP A 180 -8.71 -9.98 5.66
CA TRP A 180 -7.32 -9.75 5.25
C TRP A 180 -6.44 -10.99 5.36
N ASP A 181 -6.82 -11.96 6.22
CA ASP A 181 -6.08 -13.21 6.47
C ASP A 181 -6.24 -14.24 5.34
N HIS A 182 -5.84 -13.84 4.14
CA HIS A 182 -5.87 -14.66 2.94
C HIS A 182 -4.65 -14.35 2.07
N TRP A 183 -4.21 -15.30 1.25
CA TRP A 183 -3.06 -15.11 0.35
C TRP A 183 -3.31 -14.06 -0.74
N GLN A 184 -4.58 -13.70 -0.99
CA GLN A 184 -4.95 -12.61 -1.90
C GLN A 184 -4.34 -11.27 -1.50
N THR A 185 -4.10 -11.03 -0.20
CA THR A 185 -3.37 -9.84 0.24
C THR A 185 -1.99 -9.77 -0.40
N ALA A 186 -1.27 -10.90 -0.48
CA ALA A 186 0.03 -10.97 -1.13
C ALA A 186 -0.07 -10.71 -2.64
N THR A 187 -1.08 -11.28 -3.32
CA THR A 187 -1.23 -11.10 -4.77
C THR A 187 -1.76 -9.72 -5.15
N SER A 188 -2.59 -9.09 -4.33
CA SER A 188 -2.97 -7.69 -4.55
C SER A 188 -1.77 -6.76 -4.36
N PHE A 189 -0.96 -6.96 -3.31
CA PHE A 189 0.19 -6.10 -3.04
C PHE A 189 1.32 -6.30 -4.06
N GLY A 190 1.64 -7.55 -4.39
CA GLY A 190 2.62 -7.89 -5.42
C GLY A 190 2.15 -7.55 -6.83
N GLY A 191 0.87 -7.76 -7.13
CA GLY A 191 0.26 -7.39 -8.41
C GLY A 191 0.26 -5.88 -8.64
N SER A 192 -0.10 -5.09 -7.62
CA SER A 192 0.02 -3.63 -7.64
C SER A 192 1.47 -3.17 -7.78
N LEU A 193 2.44 -3.84 -7.15
CA LEU A 193 3.87 -3.52 -7.30
C LEU A 193 4.34 -3.66 -8.75
N LEU A 194 4.01 -4.77 -9.41
CA LEU A 194 4.40 -4.99 -10.81
C LEU A 194 3.64 -4.05 -11.76
N SER A 195 2.32 -3.95 -11.61
CA SER A 195 1.49 -3.17 -12.53
C SER A 195 1.69 -1.67 -12.39
N LEU A 196 1.71 -1.12 -11.17
CA LEU A 196 2.00 0.30 -10.97
C LEU A 196 3.47 0.63 -11.23
N GLY A 197 4.40 -0.29 -10.94
CA GLY A 197 5.82 -0.12 -11.25
C GLY A 197 6.07 0.03 -12.76
N GLY A 198 5.55 -0.89 -13.56
CA GLY A 198 5.64 -0.82 -15.02
C GLY A 198 4.90 0.39 -15.60
N ALA A 199 3.71 0.70 -15.07
CA ALA A 199 2.93 1.86 -15.53
C ALA A 199 3.63 3.19 -15.22
N LEU A 200 4.17 3.35 -14.00
CA LEU A 200 4.92 4.55 -13.58
C LEU A 200 6.20 4.69 -14.40
N LEU A 201 7.00 3.64 -14.54
CA LEU A 201 8.24 3.70 -15.29
C LEU A 201 7.99 4.08 -16.75
N GLY A 202 6.96 3.49 -17.38
CA GLY A 202 6.61 3.83 -18.76
C GLY A 202 6.06 5.26 -18.90
N LEU A 203 5.27 5.75 -17.93
CA LEU A 203 4.80 7.14 -17.93
C LEU A 203 5.97 8.13 -17.97
N LEU A 204 7.04 7.82 -17.25
CA LEU A 204 8.21 8.68 -17.12
C LEU A 204 9.21 8.55 -18.28
N THR A 205 9.11 7.50 -19.11
CA THR A 205 10.16 7.17 -20.09
C THR A 205 9.65 7.07 -21.52
N ILE A 206 8.48 6.49 -21.78
CA ILE A 206 7.91 6.29 -23.12
C ILE A 206 7.78 7.60 -23.93
N PRO A 207 7.38 8.76 -23.35
CA PRO A 207 7.35 10.02 -24.11
C PRO A 207 8.70 10.47 -24.67
N PHE A 208 9.80 9.88 -24.19
CA PHE A 208 11.18 10.27 -24.52
C PHE A 208 11.93 9.19 -25.30
N THR A 209 11.26 8.09 -25.70
CA THR A 209 11.92 6.99 -26.41
C THR A 209 10.96 6.32 -27.39
N SER A 210 11.46 6.05 -28.60
CA SER A 210 10.70 5.31 -29.63
C SER A 210 10.89 3.79 -29.57
N SER A 211 11.42 3.26 -28.46
CA SER A 211 11.66 1.82 -28.30
C SER A 211 10.34 1.04 -28.18
N THR A 212 9.99 0.30 -29.22
CA THR A 212 8.84 -0.62 -29.22
C THR A 212 9.07 -1.83 -28.31
N GLU A 213 10.32 -2.23 -28.11
CA GLU A 213 10.70 -3.29 -27.18
C GLU A 213 10.42 -2.88 -25.73
N LEU A 214 10.81 -1.66 -25.33
CA LEU A 214 10.50 -1.13 -24.00
C LEU A 214 8.99 -1.13 -23.75
N LEU A 215 8.21 -0.68 -24.75
CA LEU A 215 6.76 -0.64 -24.69
C LEU A 215 6.17 -2.03 -24.42
N ALA A 216 6.60 -3.04 -25.19
CA ALA A 216 6.14 -4.42 -25.04
C ALA A 216 6.56 -5.01 -23.69
N THR A 217 7.81 -4.82 -23.27
CA THR A 217 8.33 -5.34 -22.00
C THR A 217 7.58 -4.78 -20.80
N LEU A 218 7.37 -3.46 -20.75
CA LEU A 218 6.59 -2.84 -19.66
C LEU A 218 5.12 -3.27 -19.70
N ALA A 219 4.52 -3.42 -20.89
CA ALA A 219 3.15 -3.89 -21.02
C ALA A 219 2.99 -5.32 -20.49
N LEU A 220 3.97 -6.20 -20.76
CA LEU A 220 4.01 -7.56 -20.24
C LEU A 220 4.11 -7.61 -18.70
N ILE A 221 4.93 -6.74 -18.11
CA ILE A 221 5.06 -6.63 -16.64
C ILE A 221 3.73 -6.17 -16.03
N ILE A 222 3.06 -5.18 -16.65
CA ILE A 222 1.75 -4.72 -16.22
C ILE A 222 0.71 -5.84 -16.29
N LEU A 223 0.70 -6.60 -17.39
CA LEU A 223 -0.19 -7.76 -17.57
C LEU A 223 0.03 -8.82 -16.50
N ALA A 224 1.29 -9.15 -16.20
CA ALA A 224 1.61 -10.11 -15.16
C ALA A 224 1.11 -9.64 -13.79
N GLY A 225 1.33 -8.37 -13.44
CA GLY A 225 0.83 -7.78 -12.20
C GLY A 225 -0.69 -7.81 -12.08
N LEU A 226 -1.40 -7.39 -13.14
CA LEU A 226 -2.86 -7.42 -13.19
C LEU A 226 -3.42 -8.85 -13.15
N ALA A 227 -2.80 -9.80 -13.85
CA ALA A 227 -3.20 -11.22 -13.82
C ALA A 227 -3.11 -11.79 -12.40
N ILE A 228 -1.99 -11.54 -11.71
CA ILE A 228 -1.78 -11.98 -10.31
C ILE A 228 -2.87 -11.40 -9.40
N GLU A 229 -3.19 -10.10 -9.55
CA GLU A 229 -4.24 -9.45 -8.77
C GLU A 229 -5.65 -10.02 -9.08
N ILE A 230 -5.99 -10.22 -10.36
CA ILE A 230 -7.26 -10.82 -10.79
C ILE A 230 -7.43 -12.21 -10.18
N ILE A 231 -6.40 -13.06 -10.28
CA ILE A 231 -6.41 -14.42 -9.72
C ILE A 231 -6.66 -14.36 -8.22
N GLY A 232 -5.93 -13.49 -7.50
CA GLY A 232 -6.16 -13.25 -6.08
C GLY A 232 -7.61 -12.93 -5.73
N HIS A 233 -8.20 -11.95 -6.42
CA HIS A 233 -9.57 -11.51 -6.17
C HIS A 233 -10.61 -12.60 -6.44
N ILE A 234 -10.41 -13.44 -7.46
CA ILE A 234 -11.30 -14.56 -7.78
C ILE A 234 -11.32 -15.57 -6.63
N PHE A 235 -10.14 -15.97 -6.13
CA PHE A 235 -10.06 -16.96 -5.06
C PHE A 235 -10.52 -16.41 -3.72
N HIS A 236 -10.18 -15.16 -3.39
CA HIS A 236 -10.68 -14.49 -2.18
C HIS A 236 -12.21 -14.40 -2.16
N THR A 237 -12.82 -14.02 -3.29
CA THR A 237 -14.28 -14.00 -3.41
C THR A 237 -14.90 -15.38 -3.20
N ARG A 238 -14.25 -16.44 -3.66
CA ARG A 238 -14.73 -17.82 -3.48
C ARG A 238 -14.63 -18.25 -2.01
N ASP A 239 -13.54 -17.90 -1.34
CA ASP A 239 -13.28 -18.26 0.05
C ASP A 239 -14.21 -17.52 1.02
N MET A 240 -14.37 -16.20 0.83
CA MET A 240 -15.26 -15.37 1.65
C MET A 240 -16.76 -15.74 1.52
N ARG A 241 -17.14 -16.49 0.49
CA ARG A 241 -18.51 -17.03 0.34
C ARG A 241 -18.72 -18.38 1.00
N LYS A 242 -17.65 -19.08 1.38
CA LYS A 242 -17.70 -20.45 1.92
C LYS A 242 -17.40 -20.52 3.42
N THR A 243 -16.58 -19.61 3.92
CA THR A 243 -16.13 -19.63 5.32
C THR A 243 -17.15 -19.00 6.26
N SER A 244 -17.37 -19.57 7.45
CA SER A 244 -18.18 -18.96 8.51
C SER A 244 -17.31 -18.08 9.42
N SER A 245 -16.93 -16.90 8.94
CA SER A 245 -16.13 -15.90 9.68
C SER A 245 -16.67 -14.48 9.47
N GLU A 246 -16.14 -13.52 10.24
CA GLU A 246 -16.41 -12.09 10.07
C GLU A 246 -16.01 -11.55 8.68
N GLY A 247 -15.23 -12.35 7.92
CA GLY A 247 -14.95 -12.12 6.50
C GLY A 247 -16.20 -12.12 5.62
N VAL A 248 -17.25 -12.89 5.97
CA VAL A 248 -18.52 -12.92 5.23
C VAL A 248 -19.23 -11.57 5.31
N ALA A 249 -19.28 -10.97 6.49
CA ALA A 249 -19.86 -9.65 6.67
C ALA A 249 -19.06 -8.57 5.94
N SER A 250 -17.73 -8.69 5.91
CA SER A 250 -16.85 -7.79 5.15
C SER A 250 -17.12 -7.90 3.65
N TRP A 251 -17.27 -9.13 3.14
CA TRP A 251 -17.66 -9.41 1.75
C TRP A 251 -19.06 -8.89 1.42
N TYR A 252 -20.01 -9.02 2.33
CA TYR A 252 -21.35 -8.46 2.17
C TYR A 252 -21.30 -6.93 2.04
N ILE A 253 -20.56 -6.23 2.89
CA ILE A 253 -20.38 -4.77 2.80
C ILE A 253 -19.74 -4.38 1.47
N GLN A 254 -18.71 -5.12 1.02
CA GLN A 254 -18.07 -4.88 -0.27
C GLN A 254 -19.06 -5.02 -1.44
N SER A 255 -19.90 -6.06 -1.42
CA SER A 255 -20.82 -6.39 -2.52
C SER A 255 -22.13 -5.60 -2.53
N THR A 256 -22.50 -4.97 -1.41
CA THR A 256 -23.73 -4.17 -1.26
C THR A 256 -23.40 -2.68 -1.13
N ARG A 257 -22.99 -2.22 0.05
CA ARG A 257 -22.67 -0.83 0.39
C ARG A 257 -21.64 -0.21 -0.56
N PHE A 258 -20.64 -0.98 -1.00
CA PHE A 258 -19.67 -0.53 -2.01
C PHE A 258 -19.79 -1.28 -3.34
N GLY A 259 -20.93 -1.94 -3.60
CA GLY A 259 -21.10 -2.87 -4.71
C GLY A 259 -20.80 -2.26 -6.08
N LYS A 260 -21.22 -1.00 -6.34
CA LYS A 260 -20.93 -0.33 -7.62
C LYS A 260 -19.46 0.08 -7.74
N SER A 261 -18.82 0.45 -6.63
CA SER A 261 -17.39 0.77 -6.58
C SER A 261 -16.52 -0.48 -6.76
N TRP A 262 -16.93 -1.60 -6.17
CA TRP A 262 -16.33 -2.92 -6.40
C TRP A 262 -16.45 -3.36 -7.87
N MET A 263 -17.63 -3.20 -8.49
CA MET A 263 -17.81 -3.48 -9.92
C MET A 263 -16.91 -2.59 -10.78
N THR A 264 -16.83 -1.30 -10.46
CA THR A 264 -15.99 -0.34 -11.20
C THR A 264 -14.52 -0.70 -11.11
N ARG A 265 -14.03 -1.08 -9.93
CA ARG A 265 -12.67 -1.60 -9.77
C ARG A 265 -12.41 -2.80 -10.70
N ASN A 266 -13.33 -3.75 -10.78
CA ASN A 266 -13.14 -4.93 -11.65
C ASN A 266 -13.18 -4.57 -13.14
N VAL A 267 -14.06 -3.64 -13.54
CA VAL A 267 -14.11 -3.12 -14.90
C VAL A 267 -12.80 -2.42 -15.26
N LEU A 268 -12.28 -1.55 -14.39
CA LEU A 268 -11.03 -0.85 -14.62
C LEU A 268 -9.83 -1.81 -14.70
N ILE A 269 -9.77 -2.83 -13.84
CA ILE A 269 -8.74 -3.88 -13.94
C ILE A 269 -8.85 -4.61 -15.29
N GLY A 270 -10.06 -4.98 -15.72
CA GLY A 270 -10.27 -5.63 -17.02
C GLY A 270 -9.90 -4.74 -18.21
N MET A 271 -10.21 -3.44 -18.13
CA MET A 271 -9.82 -2.44 -19.13
C MET A 271 -8.30 -2.25 -19.17
N ALA A 272 -7.63 -2.12 -18.03
CA ALA A 272 -6.17 -2.03 -17.96
C ALA A 272 -5.51 -3.30 -18.52
N PHE A 273 -6.05 -4.47 -18.20
CA PHE A 273 -5.54 -5.75 -18.69
C PHE A 273 -5.67 -5.86 -20.22
N THR A 274 -6.85 -5.56 -20.76
CA THR A 274 -7.09 -5.61 -22.21
C THR A 274 -6.26 -4.57 -22.97
N LEU A 275 -6.11 -3.36 -22.42
CA LEU A 275 -5.26 -2.33 -23.01
C LEU A 275 -3.78 -2.73 -23.00
N ALA A 276 -3.26 -3.21 -21.87
CA ALA A 276 -1.88 -3.68 -21.78
C ALA A 276 -1.63 -4.89 -22.72
N LEU A 277 -2.62 -5.77 -22.88
CA LEU A 277 -2.54 -6.90 -23.81
C LEU A 277 -2.49 -6.43 -25.26
N GLY A 278 -3.33 -5.46 -25.62
CA GLY A 278 -3.30 -4.84 -26.96
C GLY A 278 -1.95 -4.21 -27.28
N VAL A 279 -1.38 -3.46 -26.33
CA VAL A 279 -0.06 -2.82 -26.51
C VAL A 279 1.07 -3.85 -26.59
N PHE A 280 1.01 -4.94 -25.81
CA PHE A 280 1.99 -6.02 -25.87
C PHE A 280 1.95 -6.75 -27.22
N LEU A 281 0.76 -7.08 -27.72
CA LEU A 281 0.60 -7.81 -28.99
C LEU A 281 0.84 -6.94 -30.22
N TYR A 282 0.50 -5.66 -30.14
CA TYR A 282 0.59 -4.70 -31.25
C TYR A 282 1.25 -3.39 -30.79
N PRO A 283 2.59 -3.36 -30.66
CA PRO A 283 3.30 -2.14 -30.32
C PRO A 283 2.99 -1.03 -31.33
N VAL A 284 2.46 0.09 -30.82
CA VAL A 284 2.04 1.23 -31.65
C VAL A 284 3.20 2.20 -31.88
N THR A 285 3.00 3.14 -32.82
CA THR A 285 3.96 4.22 -33.07
C THR A 285 4.15 5.09 -31.83
N HIS A 286 5.34 5.69 -31.70
CA HIS A 286 5.76 6.46 -30.52
C HIS A 286 4.71 7.47 -30.03
N LEU A 287 4.16 8.31 -30.90
CA LEU A 287 3.19 9.34 -30.52
C LEU A 287 1.92 8.74 -29.92
N VAL A 288 1.40 7.66 -30.52
CA VAL A 288 0.21 6.97 -30.04
C VAL A 288 0.53 6.26 -28.72
N ALA A 289 1.71 5.64 -28.61
CA ALA A 289 2.17 4.98 -27.39
C ALA A 289 2.20 5.96 -26.21
N SER A 290 2.73 7.18 -26.39
CA SER A 290 2.82 8.17 -25.30
C SER A 290 1.45 8.53 -24.72
N TYR A 291 0.44 8.79 -25.57
CA TYR A 291 -0.91 9.12 -25.11
C TYR A 291 -1.63 7.90 -24.52
N LEU A 292 -1.51 6.73 -25.15
CA LEU A 292 -2.09 5.50 -24.63
C LEU A 292 -1.52 5.15 -23.26
N TRP A 293 -0.24 5.40 -23.02
CA TRP A 293 0.39 5.09 -21.75
C TRP A 293 -0.09 5.97 -20.60
N ILE A 294 -0.39 7.25 -20.86
CA ILE A 294 -1.07 8.11 -19.89
C ILE A 294 -2.43 7.51 -19.49
N GLY A 295 -3.22 7.08 -20.48
CA GLY A 295 -4.49 6.40 -20.23
C GLY A 295 -4.33 5.12 -19.41
N LEU A 296 -3.38 4.26 -19.79
CA LEU A 296 -3.08 3.02 -19.07
C LEU A 296 -2.65 3.29 -17.62
N PHE A 297 -1.79 4.28 -17.40
CA PHE A 297 -1.36 4.69 -16.07
C PHE A 297 -2.54 5.16 -15.22
N LEU A 298 -3.40 6.03 -15.76
CA LEU A 298 -4.57 6.54 -15.04
C LEU A 298 -5.57 5.44 -14.68
N ILE A 299 -5.88 4.54 -15.61
CA ILE A 299 -6.82 3.42 -15.37
C ILE A 299 -6.25 2.46 -14.33
N THR A 300 -4.97 2.08 -14.46
CA THR A 300 -4.29 1.17 -13.52
C THR A 300 -4.22 1.79 -12.11
N THR A 301 -3.91 3.07 -12.02
CA THR A 301 -3.86 3.82 -10.75
C THR A 301 -5.24 3.93 -10.12
N ALA A 302 -6.27 4.28 -10.90
CA ALA A 302 -7.66 4.35 -10.41
C ALA A 302 -8.14 2.98 -9.91
N ALA A 303 -7.87 1.91 -10.65
CA ALA A 303 -8.15 0.55 -10.23
C ALA A 303 -7.48 0.20 -8.89
N ALA A 304 -6.19 0.50 -8.75
CA ALA A 304 -5.42 0.22 -7.55
C ALA A 304 -5.91 1.04 -6.34
N VAL A 305 -6.22 2.33 -6.52
CA VAL A 305 -6.78 3.20 -5.48
C VAL A 305 -8.10 2.65 -4.96
N ILE A 306 -9.01 2.25 -5.86
CA ILE A 306 -10.31 1.69 -5.45
C ILE A 306 -10.11 0.31 -4.79
N SER A 307 -9.24 -0.54 -5.35
CA SER A 307 -8.91 -1.87 -4.81
C SER A 307 -8.39 -1.76 -3.38
N ARG A 308 -7.44 -0.85 -3.14
CA ARG A 308 -6.83 -0.63 -1.82
C ARG A 308 -7.77 0.08 -0.84
N SER A 309 -8.61 1.00 -1.32
CA SER A 309 -9.62 1.64 -0.47
C SER A 309 -10.66 0.62 0.01
N LEU A 310 -11.11 -0.27 -0.88
CA LEU A 310 -12.02 -1.36 -0.49
C LEU A 310 -11.36 -2.27 0.54
N PHE A 311 -10.10 -2.65 0.31
CA PHE A 311 -9.33 -3.47 1.24
C PHE A 311 -9.36 -2.92 2.67
N PHE A 312 -9.13 -1.62 2.86
CA PHE A 312 -9.14 -1.02 4.20
C PHE A 312 -10.54 -0.81 4.78
N VAL A 313 -11.48 -0.29 3.98
CA VAL A 313 -12.77 0.19 4.50
C VAL A 313 -13.76 -0.95 4.79
N THR A 314 -13.64 -2.11 4.14
CA THR A 314 -14.61 -3.20 4.28
C THR A 314 -14.30 -4.16 5.43
N VAL A 315 -13.13 -4.03 6.08
CA VAL A 315 -12.64 -5.01 7.06
C VAL A 315 -13.46 -5.01 8.35
N ILE A 316 -13.71 -6.20 8.89
CA ILE A 316 -14.34 -6.39 10.20
C ILE A 316 -13.42 -7.20 11.16
N PRO A 317 -13.17 -6.72 12.40
CA PRO A 317 -12.50 -7.45 13.49
C PRO A 317 -13.22 -8.70 13.99
N THR A 318 -12.49 -9.68 14.52
CA THR A 318 -13.06 -10.78 15.35
C THR A 318 -13.28 -10.38 16.82
N THR A 319 -12.42 -9.54 17.42
CA THR A 319 -12.52 -9.18 18.85
C THR A 319 -13.42 -7.96 19.07
N MET A 320 -14.57 -8.19 19.71
CA MET A 320 -15.55 -7.16 20.09
C MET A 320 -15.56 -6.65 21.56
N PRO A 321 -14.54 -6.78 22.45
CA PRO A 321 -14.71 -6.30 23.83
C PRO A 321 -14.95 -4.78 23.97
N GLY A 322 -14.30 -3.95 23.15
CA GLY A 322 -14.51 -2.49 23.12
C GLY A 322 -15.54 -2.03 22.10
N ALA A 323 -16.05 -2.96 21.29
CA ALA A 323 -16.85 -2.60 20.14
C ALA A 323 -18.26 -2.13 20.49
N PHE A 324 -18.67 -2.19 21.76
CA PHE A 324 -19.89 -1.54 22.20
C PHE A 324 -19.86 -0.01 22.01
N PHE A 325 -18.71 0.64 22.27
CA PHE A 325 -18.61 2.10 22.31
C PHE A 325 -18.48 2.73 20.90
N TRP A 326 -17.58 2.26 20.05
CA TRP A 326 -17.43 2.80 18.69
C TRP A 326 -18.43 2.25 17.65
N LYS A 327 -19.26 1.24 17.98
CA LYS A 327 -20.32 0.74 17.07
C LYS A 327 -21.56 1.62 17.07
N ASN A 328 -21.86 2.28 18.18
CA ASN A 328 -22.98 3.18 18.22
C ASN A 328 -22.53 4.50 17.60
N LYS A 329 -22.86 4.70 16.32
CA LYS A 329 -22.55 5.94 15.63
C LYS A 329 -23.05 7.17 16.38
N GLN A 330 -24.21 7.08 17.02
CA GLN A 330 -24.71 8.15 17.88
C GLN A 330 -23.83 8.37 19.11
N PHE A 331 -23.26 7.32 19.70
CA PHE A 331 -22.29 7.48 20.79
C PHE A 331 -20.98 8.08 20.29
N SER A 332 -20.47 7.63 19.15
CA SER A 332 -19.24 8.19 18.56
C SER A 332 -19.41 9.66 18.20
N GLU A 333 -20.51 10.02 17.54
CA GLU A 333 -20.85 11.40 17.17
C GLU A 333 -21.07 12.24 18.43
N HIS A 334 -21.80 11.74 19.42
CA HIS A 334 -21.99 12.43 20.70
C HIS A 334 -20.68 12.62 21.48
N ALA A 335 -19.82 11.61 21.52
CA ALA A 335 -18.53 11.67 22.20
C ALA A 335 -17.55 12.66 21.54
N LEU A 336 -17.65 12.83 20.21
CA LEU A 336 -16.95 13.89 19.49
C LEU A 336 -17.52 15.28 19.83
N GLU A 337 -18.84 15.41 19.90
CA GLU A 337 -19.52 16.68 20.22
C GLU A 337 -19.19 17.21 21.62
N ILE A 338 -19.09 16.32 22.62
CA ILE A 338 -18.87 16.71 24.03
C ILE A 338 -17.40 16.64 24.47
N GLY A 339 -16.48 16.40 23.53
CA GLY A 339 -15.03 16.32 23.81
C GLY A 339 -14.58 15.06 24.56
N LEU A 340 -15.48 14.11 24.83
CA LEU A 340 -15.13 12.80 25.42
C LEU A 340 -14.13 12.03 24.58
N ALA A 341 -14.14 12.22 23.24
CA ALA A 341 -13.15 11.62 22.37
C ALA A 341 -11.71 12.01 22.74
N GLU A 342 -11.47 13.20 23.34
CA GLU A 342 -10.14 13.65 23.74
C GLU A 342 -9.53 12.85 24.90
N MET A 343 -10.36 12.12 25.65
CA MET A 343 -9.90 11.22 26.68
C MET A 343 -9.48 9.89 26.03
N GLU A 344 -8.16 9.59 26.03
CA GLU A 344 -7.59 8.35 25.43
C GLU A 344 -8.31 7.05 25.87
N GLN A 345 -8.96 7.07 27.02
CA GLN A 345 -9.69 5.93 27.62
C GLN A 345 -11.01 5.60 26.90
N VAL A 346 -11.61 6.56 26.19
CA VAL A 346 -12.96 6.44 25.61
C VAL A 346 -12.92 5.68 24.28
N GLY A 347 -11.75 5.60 23.65
CA GLY A 347 -11.53 4.78 22.44
C GLY A 347 -12.31 5.24 21.22
N VAL A 348 -12.89 6.44 21.23
CA VAL A 348 -13.61 7.01 20.07
C VAL A 348 -12.59 7.53 19.08
N GLU A 349 -12.74 7.16 17.82
CA GLU A 349 -11.81 7.49 16.74
C GLU A 349 -11.89 9.00 16.41
N HIS A 350 -10.75 9.69 16.43
CA HIS A 350 -10.68 11.12 16.10
C HIS A 350 -10.73 11.35 14.59
N GLU A 351 -11.57 12.28 14.13
CA GLU A 351 -11.65 12.63 12.70
C GLU A 351 -10.62 13.70 12.27
N ALA A 352 -10.00 14.43 13.21
CA ALA A 352 -9.10 15.55 12.91
C ALA A 352 -7.61 15.16 12.99
N PRO A 353 -6.77 15.53 11.99
CA PRO A 353 -5.33 15.30 12.05
C PRO A 353 -4.70 16.12 13.19
N HIS A 354 -3.89 15.48 14.02
CA HIS A 354 -3.16 16.17 15.07
C HIS A 354 -1.97 16.95 14.48
N PRO A 355 -1.77 18.22 14.87
CA PRO A 355 -0.65 19.01 14.37
C PRO A 355 0.69 18.44 14.84
N PHE A 356 1.72 18.62 14.01
CA PHE A 356 3.08 18.27 14.39
C PHE A 356 3.62 19.24 15.45
N ARG A 357 3.88 18.73 16.65
CA ARG A 357 4.36 19.51 17.80
C ARG A 357 5.89 19.47 17.86
N TRP A 358 6.53 20.53 17.38
CA TRP A 358 7.99 20.68 17.41
C TRP A 358 8.53 20.80 18.83
N ASP A 359 7.80 21.49 19.71
CA ASP A 359 8.25 21.75 21.09
C ASP A 359 8.41 20.45 21.88
N GLU A 360 7.43 19.54 21.82
CA GLU A 360 7.49 18.23 22.48
C GLU A 360 8.64 17.36 21.94
N LEU A 361 8.90 17.42 20.63
CA LEU A 361 10.01 16.69 20.03
C LEU A 361 11.35 17.22 20.53
N LEU A 362 11.52 18.55 20.52
CA LEU A 362 12.75 19.21 20.97
C LEU A 362 12.97 18.99 22.47
N GLU A 363 11.92 19.03 23.27
CA GLU A 363 11.97 18.71 24.69
C GLU A 363 12.44 17.27 24.91
N THR A 364 11.87 16.31 24.16
CA THR A 364 12.27 14.90 24.24
C THR A 364 13.74 14.69 23.85
N ILE A 365 14.19 15.36 22.79
CA ILE A 365 15.60 15.30 22.35
C ILE A 365 16.53 15.89 23.41
N LYS A 366 16.16 17.04 24.01
CA LYS A 366 16.95 17.69 25.07
C LYS A 366 16.99 16.87 26.36
N ALA A 367 15.89 16.21 26.71
CA ALA A 367 15.77 15.41 27.92
C ALA A 367 16.48 14.04 27.81
N THR A 368 16.74 13.55 26.59
CA THR A 368 17.34 12.23 26.38
C THR A 368 18.85 12.34 26.12
N PRO A 369 19.72 11.97 27.08
CA PRO A 369 21.17 12.03 26.86
C PRO A 369 21.61 11.07 25.74
N LEU A 370 22.64 11.48 24.99
CA LEU A 370 23.12 10.76 23.79
C LEU A 370 23.53 9.31 24.09
N LYS A 371 24.05 9.04 25.28
CA LYS A 371 24.38 7.69 25.75
C LYS A 371 23.14 6.78 25.81
N GLU A 372 22.00 7.32 26.25
CA GLU A 372 20.74 6.59 26.32
C GLU A 372 20.13 6.38 24.95
N MET A 373 20.25 7.36 24.03
CA MET A 373 19.85 7.17 22.63
C MET A 373 20.63 6.03 21.99
N VAL A 374 21.96 5.98 22.16
CA VAL A 374 22.81 4.91 21.62
C VAL A 374 22.47 3.56 22.26
N ARG A 375 22.21 3.53 23.58
CA ARG A 375 21.75 2.31 24.28
C ARG A 375 20.43 1.83 23.68
N HIS A 376 19.44 2.71 23.55
CA HIS A 376 18.13 2.38 23.00
C HIS A 376 18.22 1.85 21.56
N ILE A 377 19.06 2.44 20.72
CA ILE A 377 19.32 1.92 19.36
C ILE A 377 19.92 0.52 19.41
N LYS A 378 20.89 0.26 20.30
CA LYS A 378 21.48 -1.08 20.48
C LYS A 378 20.43 -2.08 20.97
N ASP A 379 19.58 -1.70 21.90
CA ASP A 379 18.52 -2.55 22.44
C ASP A 379 17.52 -2.94 21.32
N ILE A 380 17.15 -1.99 20.47
CA ILE A 380 16.31 -2.23 19.28
C ILE A 380 16.94 -3.20 18.28
N ILE A 381 18.23 -3.02 17.96
CA ILE A 381 18.94 -3.82 16.94
C ILE A 381 19.30 -5.22 17.45
N PHE A 382 19.80 -5.32 18.68
CA PHE A 382 20.27 -6.56 19.28
C PHE A 382 19.20 -7.28 20.11
N PHE A 383 18.00 -6.73 20.15
CA PHE A 383 16.85 -7.26 20.88
C PHE A 383 17.15 -7.56 22.37
N LYS A 384 17.86 -6.63 23.01
CA LYS A 384 18.04 -6.59 24.46
C LYS A 384 16.92 -5.75 25.06
#